data_AF-F7RUZ4-F1
#
_entry.id   AF-F7RUZ4-F1
#
_cell.length_a   1.000
_cell.length_b   1.000
_cell.length_c   1.000
_cell.angle_alpha   90.00
_cell.angle_beta   90.00
_cell.angle_gamma   90.00
#
_symmetry.space_group_name_H-M   'P 1'
#
loop_
_entity.id
_entity.type
_entity.pdbx_description
1 polymer ?
#
loop_
_entity_poly.entity_id
_entity_poly.type
_entity_poly.pdbx_seq_one_letter_code
_entity_poly.pdbx_strand_id
1 'polypeptide(L)'
;MKWNFYVWLAFASSFSLELLAAEKSALDTILNKDEANQHQQLALSLRNQKLLEQQAESRAKQLLFQLQAAEAWAAIQRLGVQVNSVAVNEHEDLGNAEIYTSVPNEFLGYKAFAIIKHSDTWIARIGDAHRVITVRNGSDLKPGIKVRVDKNIVELIGKGWHYQISME
;
A
#
# COMPACT_ATOMS: atom_id res chain seq x y z
N MET A 1 -35.07 -76.41 52.75
CA MET A 1 -35.00 -75.01 52.28
C MET A 1 -33.58 -74.66 51.80
N LYS A 2 -33.22 -74.99 50.55
CA LYS A 2 -31.89 -74.68 49.95
C LYS A 2 -32.01 -74.28 48.46
N TRP A 3 -33.07 -73.56 48.11
CA TRP A 3 -33.39 -73.20 46.71
C TRP A 3 -33.36 -71.70 46.40
N ASN A 4 -32.93 -70.85 47.33
CA ASN A 4 -32.88 -69.39 47.12
C ASN A 4 -31.46 -68.82 46.89
N PHE A 5 -30.39 -69.60 47.06
CA PHE A 5 -29.03 -69.07 46.97
C PHE A 5 -28.45 -69.07 45.54
N TYR A 6 -28.88 -70.01 44.69
CA TYR A 6 -28.40 -70.10 43.31
C TYR A 6 -29.02 -69.06 42.36
N VAL A 7 -30.21 -68.57 42.67
CA VAL A 7 -30.89 -67.55 41.84
C VAL A 7 -30.19 -66.18 41.96
N TRP A 8 -29.64 -65.86 43.14
CA TRP A 8 -28.90 -64.61 43.35
C TRP A 8 -27.53 -64.60 42.66
N LEU A 9 -26.86 -65.75 42.58
CA LEU A 9 -25.55 -65.84 41.91
C LEU A 9 -25.67 -65.73 40.37
N ALA A 10 -26.74 -66.27 39.79
CA ALA A 10 -27.00 -66.18 38.34
C ALA A 10 -27.47 -64.78 37.91
N PHE A 11 -28.11 -64.02 38.82
CA PHE A 11 -28.51 -62.64 38.54
C PHE A 11 -27.30 -61.68 38.55
N ALA A 12 -26.34 -61.89 39.46
CA ALA A 12 -25.12 -61.08 39.55
C ALA A 12 -24.15 -61.32 38.36
N SER A 13 -24.09 -62.54 37.82
CA SER A 13 -23.25 -62.84 36.65
C SER A 13 -23.83 -62.29 35.34
N SER A 14 -25.16 -62.17 35.23
CA SER A 14 -25.82 -61.62 34.04
C SER A 14 -25.72 -60.09 33.98
N PHE A 15 -25.77 -59.41 35.13
CA PHE A 15 -25.64 -57.95 35.23
C PHE A 15 -24.24 -57.43 34.87
N SER A 16 -23.20 -58.24 35.14
CA SER A 16 -21.81 -57.88 34.84
C SER A 16 -21.48 -57.92 33.34
N LEU A 17 -22.23 -58.71 32.55
CA LEU A 17 -22.02 -58.81 31.10
C LEU A 17 -22.68 -57.65 30.34
N GLU A 18 -23.83 -57.17 30.80
CA GLU A 18 -24.57 -56.07 30.18
C GLU A 18 -23.86 -54.72 30.39
N LEU A 19 -23.25 -54.51 31.56
CA LEU A 19 -22.47 -53.30 31.85
C LEU A 19 -21.20 -53.21 30.99
N LEU A 20 -20.50 -54.34 30.78
CA LEU A 20 -19.29 -54.39 29.95
C LEU A 20 -19.61 -54.25 28.44
N ALA A 21 -20.77 -54.73 28.00
CA ALA A 21 -21.26 -54.55 26.64
C ALA A 21 -21.74 -53.09 26.39
N ALA A 22 -22.38 -52.47 27.38
CA ALA A 22 -22.78 -51.07 27.34
C ALA A 22 -21.56 -50.12 27.37
N GLU A 23 -20.51 -50.46 28.12
CA GLU A 23 -19.27 -49.69 28.18
C GLU A 23 -18.48 -49.78 26.86
N LYS A 24 -18.38 -50.97 26.23
CA LYS A 24 -17.81 -51.11 24.88
C LYS A 24 -18.61 -50.34 23.82
N SER A 25 -19.94 -50.43 23.84
CA SER A 25 -20.79 -49.70 22.91
C SER A 25 -20.66 -48.18 23.08
N ALA A 26 -20.55 -47.69 24.32
CA ALA A 26 -20.28 -46.28 24.60
C ALA A 26 -18.88 -45.86 24.12
N LEU A 27 -17.86 -46.71 24.32
CA LEU A 27 -16.50 -46.44 23.84
C LEU A 27 -16.43 -46.35 22.31
N ASP A 28 -17.05 -47.29 21.59
CA ASP A 28 -17.09 -47.28 20.12
C ASP A 28 -17.86 -46.04 19.58
N THR A 29 -18.90 -45.61 20.29
CA THR A 29 -19.66 -44.41 19.94
C THR A 29 -18.87 -43.12 20.23
N ILE A 30 -18.04 -43.10 21.27
CA ILE A 30 -17.14 -41.98 21.60
C ILE A 30 -15.97 -41.94 20.61
N LEU A 31 -15.36 -43.08 20.29
CA LEU A 31 -14.26 -43.19 19.33
C LEU A 31 -14.67 -42.68 17.94
N ASN A 32 -15.87 -43.05 17.47
CA ASN A 32 -16.42 -42.59 16.19
C ASN A 32 -16.76 -41.09 16.20
N LYS A 33 -17.21 -40.55 17.35
CA LYS A 33 -17.42 -39.10 17.51
C LYS A 33 -16.10 -38.33 17.50
N ASP A 34 -15.06 -38.86 18.12
CA ASP A 34 -13.73 -38.25 18.14
C ASP A 34 -13.06 -38.29 16.76
N GLU A 35 -13.19 -39.40 16.02
CA GLU A 35 -12.77 -39.50 14.61
C GLU A 35 -13.54 -38.50 13.73
N ALA A 36 -14.86 -38.38 13.89
CA ALA A 36 -15.66 -37.39 13.15
C ALA A 36 -15.24 -35.95 13.47
N ASN A 37 -14.93 -35.66 14.74
CA ASN A 37 -14.41 -34.36 15.16
C ASN A 37 -13.02 -34.08 14.58
N GLN A 38 -12.13 -35.08 14.53
CA GLN A 38 -10.82 -34.98 13.90
C GLN A 38 -10.96 -34.69 12.40
N HIS A 39 -11.83 -35.42 11.69
CA HIS A 39 -12.11 -35.15 10.27
C HIS A 39 -12.70 -33.77 10.04
N GLN A 40 -13.58 -33.29 10.92
CA GLN A 40 -14.12 -31.94 10.84
C GLN A 40 -13.04 -30.88 11.06
N GLN A 41 -12.14 -31.08 12.03
CA GLN A 41 -11.01 -30.17 12.27
C GLN A 41 -10.03 -30.15 11.09
N LEU A 42 -9.73 -31.32 10.51
CA LEU A 42 -8.91 -31.44 9.31
C LEU A 42 -9.58 -30.77 8.10
N ALA A 43 -10.89 -30.92 7.91
CA ALA A 43 -11.61 -30.25 6.83
C ALA A 43 -11.60 -28.73 7.00
N LEU A 44 -11.77 -28.24 8.23
CA LEU A 44 -11.68 -26.81 8.54
C LEU A 44 -10.26 -26.27 8.35
N SER A 45 -9.22 -27.02 8.72
CA SER A 45 -7.83 -26.61 8.53
C SER A 45 -7.45 -26.58 7.05
N LEU A 46 -7.85 -27.58 6.26
CA LEU A 46 -7.66 -27.60 4.81
C LEU A 46 -8.39 -26.44 4.13
N ARG A 47 -9.61 -26.11 4.58
CA ARG A 47 -10.36 -24.94 4.08
C ARG A 47 -9.62 -23.63 4.38
N ASN A 48 -9.09 -23.48 5.59
CA ASN A 48 -8.31 -22.30 5.98
C ASN A 48 -7.03 -22.19 5.15
N GLN A 49 -6.34 -23.31 4.90
CA GLN A 49 -5.15 -23.34 4.06
C GLN A 49 -5.47 -22.88 2.63
N LYS A 50 -6.53 -23.41 2.03
CA LYS A 50 -6.96 -23.02 0.68
C LYS A 50 -7.32 -21.53 0.59
N LEU A 51 -7.97 -20.99 1.63
CA LEU A 51 -8.31 -19.57 1.68
C LEU A 51 -7.04 -18.70 1.73
N LEU A 52 -6.05 -19.08 2.53
CA LEU A 52 -4.77 -18.38 2.59
C LEU A 52 -4.00 -18.46 1.26
N GLU A 53 -4.03 -19.61 0.60
CA GLU A 53 -3.43 -19.79 -0.73
C GLU A 53 -4.09 -18.88 -1.77
N GLN A 54 -5.43 -18.82 -1.80
CA GLN A 54 -6.17 -17.92 -2.69
C GLN A 54 -5.87 -16.44 -2.40
N GLN A 55 -5.73 -16.06 -1.13
CA GLN A 55 -5.34 -14.71 -0.75
C GLN A 55 -3.90 -14.39 -1.20
N ALA A 56 -2.97 -15.33 -1.04
CA ALA A 56 -1.60 -15.18 -1.52
C ALA A 56 -1.56 -15.06 -3.05
N GLU A 57 -2.32 -15.89 -3.77
CA GLU A 57 -2.41 -15.84 -5.24
C GLU A 57 -2.98 -14.51 -5.74
N SER A 58 -4.04 -14.01 -5.10
CA SER A 58 -4.63 -12.71 -5.45
C SER A 58 -3.63 -11.56 -5.24
N ARG A 59 -2.91 -11.57 -4.12
CA ARG A 59 -1.86 -10.57 -3.85
C ARG A 59 -0.69 -10.67 -4.83
N ALA A 60 -0.26 -11.89 -5.17
CA ALA A 60 0.79 -12.10 -6.17
C ALA A 60 0.37 -11.56 -7.55
N LYS A 61 -0.87 -11.80 -7.97
CA LYS A 61 -1.45 -11.23 -9.20
C LYS A 61 -1.48 -9.70 -9.15
N GLN A 62 -1.89 -9.10 -8.03
CA GLN A 62 -1.88 -7.64 -7.85
C GLN A 62 -0.48 -7.06 -7.98
N LEU A 63 0.53 -7.66 -7.33
CA LEU A 63 1.92 -7.23 -7.44
C LEU A 63 2.44 -7.35 -8.87
N LEU A 64 2.08 -8.42 -9.58
CA LEU A 64 2.44 -8.60 -10.98
C LEU A 64 1.85 -7.49 -11.86
N PHE A 65 0.57 -7.16 -11.70
CA PHE A 65 -0.04 -6.04 -12.42
C PHE A 65 0.61 -4.70 -12.07
N GLN A 66 1.01 -4.48 -10.82
CA GLN A 66 1.75 -3.28 -10.42
C GLN A 66 3.13 -3.21 -11.08
N LEU A 67 3.87 -4.32 -11.13
CA LEU A 67 5.16 -4.40 -11.81
C LEU A 67 5.02 -4.14 -13.31
N GLN A 68 4.04 -4.77 -13.96
CA GLN A 68 3.76 -4.57 -15.38
C GLN A 68 3.34 -3.12 -15.66
N ALA A 69 2.51 -2.53 -14.80
CA ALA A 69 2.14 -1.12 -14.92
C ALA A 69 3.37 -0.21 -14.77
N ALA A 70 4.24 -0.46 -13.78
CA ALA A 70 5.47 0.30 -13.58
C ALA A 70 6.41 0.20 -14.80
N GLU A 71 6.53 -1.00 -15.39
CA GLU A 71 7.28 -1.22 -16.62
C GLU A 71 6.69 -0.43 -17.81
N ALA A 72 5.37 -0.48 -17.99
CA ALA A 72 4.68 0.28 -19.02
C ALA A 72 4.87 1.80 -18.84
N TRP A 73 4.77 2.30 -17.60
CA TRP A 73 5.03 3.70 -17.27
C TRP A 73 6.46 4.12 -17.58
N ALA A 74 7.45 3.28 -17.23
CA ALA A 74 8.85 3.54 -17.56
C ALA A 74 9.09 3.56 -19.08
N ALA A 75 8.44 2.67 -19.84
CA ALA A 75 8.49 2.68 -21.30
C ALA A 75 7.88 3.96 -21.89
N ILE A 76 6.73 4.41 -21.37
CA ILE A 76 6.09 5.68 -21.78
C ILE A 76 7.02 6.86 -21.49
N GLN A 77 7.67 6.90 -20.33
CA GLN A 77 8.64 7.95 -20.01
C GLN A 77 9.84 7.96 -20.98
N ARG A 78 10.37 6.79 -21.35
CA ARG A 78 11.47 6.69 -22.33
C ARG A 78 11.05 7.24 -23.71
N LEU A 79 9.83 6.95 -24.15
CA LEU A 79 9.28 7.49 -25.40
C LEU A 79 9.06 9.01 -25.30
N GLY A 80 8.54 9.51 -24.17
CA GLY A 80 8.37 10.95 -23.94
C GLY A 80 9.68 11.74 -23.90
N VAL A 81 10.74 11.16 -23.31
CA VAL A 81 12.08 11.78 -23.27
C VAL A 81 12.72 11.82 -24.66
N GLN A 82 12.59 10.75 -25.47
CA GLN A 82 13.14 10.73 -26.84
C GLN A 82 12.49 11.76 -27.77
N VAL A 83 11.19 12.05 -27.62
CA VAL A 83 10.49 13.07 -28.43
C VAL A 83 10.98 14.48 -28.07
N ASN A 84 11.36 14.74 -26.80
CA ASN A 84 11.82 16.05 -26.37
C ASN A 84 13.28 16.36 -26.78
N SER A 85 14.14 15.34 -26.89
CA SER A 85 15.56 15.53 -27.29
C SER A 85 15.78 15.77 -28.79
N VAL A 86 14.77 15.54 -29.64
CA VAL A 86 14.87 15.85 -31.09
C VAL A 86 14.56 17.32 -31.39
N ALA A 87 13.94 18.05 -30.44
CA ALA A 87 13.59 19.47 -30.61
C ALA A 87 14.64 20.45 -30.06
N VAL A 88 15.73 19.97 -29.46
CA VAL A 88 16.76 20.80 -28.83
C VAL A 88 18.13 20.45 -29.41
N ASN A 89 18.38 20.80 -30.68
CA ASN A 89 19.73 20.75 -31.26
C ASN A 89 19.90 21.86 -32.31
N GLU A 90 19.75 23.11 -31.87
CA GLU A 90 20.40 24.25 -32.51
C GLU A 90 20.78 25.26 -31.41
N HIS A 91 21.95 25.09 -30.79
CA HIS A 91 22.88 26.16 -30.45
C HIS A 91 24.15 25.55 -29.82
N GLU A 92 25.19 25.49 -30.64
CA GLU A 92 26.58 25.51 -30.21
C GLU A 92 26.82 26.71 -29.29
N ASP A 93 27.42 26.48 -28.13
CA ASP A 93 28.48 27.38 -27.68
C ASP A 93 29.48 26.61 -26.79
N LEU A 94 30.68 26.44 -27.33
CA LEU A 94 31.87 25.96 -26.64
C LEU A 94 32.38 27.10 -25.75
N GLY A 95 32.03 27.07 -24.46
CA GLY A 95 32.52 28.01 -23.47
C GLY A 95 32.86 27.31 -22.17
N ASN A 96 34.14 27.32 -21.81
CA ASN A 96 34.63 26.93 -20.48
C ASN A 96 33.78 27.60 -19.38
N ALA A 97 32.95 26.83 -18.69
CA ALA A 97 32.26 27.29 -17.51
C ALA A 97 32.25 26.17 -16.48
N GLU A 98 32.62 26.56 -15.27
CA GLU A 98 32.63 25.79 -14.04
C GLU A 98 31.43 24.85 -13.98
N ILE A 99 31.62 23.67 -13.38
CA ILE A 99 30.57 22.70 -13.13
C ILE A 99 29.57 23.32 -12.14
N TYR A 100 28.72 24.22 -12.64
CA TYR A 100 27.46 24.58 -12.03
C TYR A 100 26.65 23.30 -12.09
N THR A 101 26.62 22.58 -10.97
CA THR A 101 25.61 21.55 -10.76
C THR A 101 24.28 22.27 -10.95
N SER A 102 23.68 22.09 -12.12
CA SER A 102 22.35 22.58 -12.41
C SER A 102 21.45 21.89 -11.40
N VAL A 103 21.13 22.59 -10.31
CA VAL A 103 20.03 22.20 -9.44
C VAL A 103 18.85 22.11 -10.41
N PRO A 104 18.29 20.91 -10.65
CA PRO A 104 17.22 20.74 -11.61
C PRO A 104 16.18 21.80 -11.32
N ASN A 105 15.73 22.50 -12.36
CA ASN A 105 14.79 23.61 -12.23
C ASN A 105 13.42 23.04 -11.80
N GLU A 106 13.31 22.66 -10.52
CA GLU A 106 12.13 22.02 -9.92
C GLU A 106 10.89 22.92 -10.01
N PHE A 107 11.06 24.20 -10.29
CA PHE A 107 9.99 25.19 -10.43
C PHE A 107 9.51 25.35 -11.87
N LEU A 108 10.15 24.69 -12.85
CA LEU A 108 9.70 24.70 -14.23
C LEU A 108 8.34 23.99 -14.31
N GLY A 109 7.27 24.76 -14.54
CA GLY A 109 5.89 24.25 -14.59
C GLY A 109 5.03 24.60 -13.38
N TYR A 110 5.57 25.34 -12.40
CA TYR A 110 4.76 25.90 -11.32
C TYR A 110 3.84 26.99 -11.86
N LYS A 111 2.55 26.89 -11.55
CA LYS A 111 1.54 27.91 -11.83
C LYS A 111 1.10 28.60 -10.53
N ALA A 112 0.72 29.87 -10.64
CA ALA A 112 0.10 30.61 -9.54
C ALA A 112 -1.40 30.33 -9.56
N PHE A 113 -1.91 29.67 -8.52
CA PHE A 113 -3.34 29.34 -8.40
C PHE A 113 -4.13 30.49 -7.78
N ALA A 114 -3.53 31.21 -6.83
CA ALA A 114 -4.18 32.31 -6.13
C ALA A 114 -3.15 33.27 -5.57
N ILE A 115 -3.45 34.57 -5.67
CA ILE A 115 -2.70 35.64 -5.00
C ILE A 115 -3.69 36.39 -4.11
N ILE A 116 -3.41 36.42 -2.81
CA ILE A 116 -4.31 36.96 -1.78
C ILE A 116 -3.53 37.98 -0.97
N LYS A 117 -4.09 39.17 -0.81
CA LYS A 117 -3.58 40.15 0.15
C LYS A 117 -4.11 39.82 1.54
N HIS A 118 -3.22 39.49 2.47
CA HIS A 118 -3.57 39.26 3.87
C HIS A 118 -2.90 40.31 4.75
N SER A 119 -3.73 41.18 5.34
CA SER A 119 -3.30 42.39 6.06
C SER A 119 -2.42 43.29 5.18
N ASP A 120 -1.11 43.37 5.48
CA ASP A 120 -0.14 44.17 4.73
C ASP A 120 0.85 43.31 3.92
N THR A 121 0.58 42.00 3.81
CA THR A 121 1.47 41.07 3.09
C THR A 121 0.72 40.34 1.99
N TRP A 122 1.38 40.18 0.84
CA TRP A 122 0.88 39.31 -0.23
C TRP A 122 1.26 37.86 0.05
N ILE A 123 0.29 36.98 -0.16
CA ILE A 123 0.45 35.53 -0.05
C ILE A 123 0.03 34.94 -1.38
N ALA A 124 0.85 34.05 -1.94
CA ALA A 124 0.51 33.31 -3.15
C ALA A 124 0.45 31.81 -2.88
N ARG A 125 -0.43 31.12 -3.59
CA ARG A 125 -0.43 29.67 -3.68
C ARG A 125 0.14 29.29 -5.04
N ILE A 126 1.31 28.66 -5.02
CA ILE A 126 2.03 28.22 -6.21
C ILE A 126 2.18 26.71 -6.20
N GLY A 127 2.22 26.08 -7.36
CA GLY A 127 2.37 24.65 -7.42
C GLY A 127 2.26 24.07 -8.83
N ASP A 128 2.48 22.78 -8.93
CA ASP A 128 2.24 21.99 -10.13
C ASP A 128 0.95 21.16 -9.96
N ALA A 129 0.70 20.21 -10.86
CA ALA A 129 -0.44 19.30 -10.78
C ALA A 129 -0.42 18.37 -9.55
N HIS A 130 0.73 18.23 -8.89
CA HIS A 130 0.95 17.25 -7.82
C HIS A 130 1.08 17.89 -6.44
N ARG A 131 1.51 19.15 -6.35
CA ARG A 131 1.84 19.83 -5.11
C ARG A 131 1.51 21.30 -5.18
N VAL A 132 0.76 21.76 -4.17
CA VAL A 132 0.48 23.19 -3.95
C VAL A 132 1.13 23.64 -2.66
N ILE A 133 1.88 24.75 -2.73
CA ILE A 133 2.60 25.35 -1.61
C ILE A 133 2.11 26.79 -1.44
N THR A 134 1.96 27.21 -0.18
CA THR A 134 1.62 28.60 0.14
C THR A 134 2.90 29.35 0.48
N VAL A 135 3.14 30.46 -0.21
CA VAL A 135 4.34 31.30 -0.05
C VAL A 135 3.93 32.72 0.31
N ARG A 136 4.71 33.36 1.18
CA ARG A 136 4.52 34.76 1.57
C ARG A 136 5.55 35.63 0.88
N ASN A 137 5.19 36.87 0.58
CA ASN A 137 6.15 37.86 0.11
C ASN A 137 7.34 37.98 1.09
N GLY A 138 8.56 37.90 0.58
CA GLY A 138 9.81 37.97 1.35
C GLY A 138 10.17 36.71 2.14
N SER A 139 9.41 35.62 2.00
CA SER A 139 9.77 34.34 2.63
C SER A 139 10.74 33.53 1.78
N ASP A 140 11.54 32.71 2.45
CA ASP A 140 12.39 31.72 1.80
C ASP A 140 11.62 30.41 1.63
N LEU A 141 11.40 30.00 0.37
CA LEU A 141 10.73 28.73 0.07
C LEU A 141 11.63 27.52 0.36
N LYS A 142 12.92 27.69 0.05
CA LYS A 142 14.03 26.76 0.33
C LYS A 142 15.28 27.58 0.63
N PRO A 143 16.31 26.99 1.26
CA PRO A 143 17.57 27.69 1.51
C PRO A 143 18.15 28.32 0.24
N GLY A 144 18.20 29.65 0.17
CA GLY A 144 18.71 30.39 -0.97
C GLY A 144 17.71 30.70 -2.10
N ILE A 145 16.41 30.46 -1.90
CA ILE A 145 15.35 30.84 -2.83
C ILE A 145 14.41 31.83 -2.17
N LYS A 146 14.48 33.08 -2.59
CA LYS A 146 13.62 34.17 -2.12
C LYS A 146 12.36 34.26 -2.98
N VAL A 147 11.22 34.45 -2.32
CA VAL A 147 9.94 34.66 -3.00
C VAL A 147 9.55 36.13 -2.91
N ARG A 148 9.23 36.75 -4.05
CA ARG A 148 8.52 38.03 -4.10
C ARG A 148 7.13 37.81 -4.66
N VAL A 149 6.12 38.30 -3.95
CA VAL A 149 4.72 38.22 -4.40
C VAL A 149 4.20 39.63 -4.60
N ASP A 150 3.78 39.92 -5.83
CA ASP A 150 3.08 41.12 -6.22
C ASP A 150 1.64 40.80 -6.65
N LYS A 151 0.85 41.83 -6.95
CA LYS A 151 -0.61 41.70 -7.21
C LYS A 151 -0.96 40.64 -8.26
N ASN A 152 -0.14 40.51 -9.32
CA ASN A 152 -0.42 39.62 -10.46
C ASN A 152 0.74 38.64 -10.78
N ILE A 153 1.84 38.73 -10.03
CA ILE A 153 3.10 38.07 -10.38
C ILE A 153 3.71 37.49 -9.12
N VAL A 154 4.23 36.27 -9.24
CA VAL A 154 5.09 35.65 -8.23
C VAL A 154 6.46 35.44 -8.83
N GLU A 155 7.48 36.01 -8.19
CA GLU A 155 8.88 35.86 -8.58
C GLU A 155 9.60 34.93 -7.61
N LEU A 156 10.28 33.94 -8.17
CA LEU A 156 11.20 33.06 -7.45
C LEU A 156 12.63 33.43 -7.85
N ILE A 157 13.43 33.87 -6.87
CA ILE A 157 14.80 34.33 -7.08
C ILE A 157 15.74 33.34 -6.39
N GLY A 158 16.49 32.59 -7.19
CA GLY A 158 17.54 31.69 -6.72
C GLY A 158 18.94 32.21 -7.01
N LYS A 159 19.96 31.41 -6.69
CA LYS A 159 21.36 31.74 -6.98
C LYS A 159 21.62 31.67 -8.50
N GLY A 160 21.51 32.82 -9.17
CA GLY A 160 21.80 32.96 -10.60
C GLY A 160 20.62 32.71 -11.54
N TRP A 161 19.41 32.52 -11.02
CA TRP A 161 18.20 32.39 -11.84
C TRP A 161 17.04 33.18 -11.25
N HIS A 162 16.19 33.69 -12.14
CA HIS A 162 14.96 34.40 -11.82
C HIS A 162 13.83 33.76 -12.61
N TYR A 163 12.80 33.30 -11.91
CA TYR A 163 11.62 32.70 -12.52
C TYR A 163 10.39 33.53 -12.16
N GLN A 164 9.66 33.92 -13.20
CA GLN A 164 8.45 34.71 -13.06
C GLN A 164 7.23 33.83 -13.38
N ILE A 165 6.29 33.79 -12.45
CA ILE A 165 5.02 33.08 -12.59
C ILE A 165 3.92 34.14 -12.64
N SER A 166 3.33 34.31 -13.82
CA SER A 166 2.12 35.12 -13.98
C SER A 166 0.88 34.32 -13.58
N MET A 167 -0.11 35.03 -13.05
CA MET A 167 -1.45 34.47 -12.89
C MET A 167 -2.13 34.44 -14.28
N GLU A 168 -2.37 33.25 -14.83
CA GLU A 168 -3.23 33.05 -16.02
C GLU A 168 -4.71 33.24 -15.67
#